data_AF-A0A6P8NUM9-F1
#
_entry.id   AF-A0A6P8NUM9-F1
#
_cell.length_a   1.000
_cell.length_b   1.000
_cell.length_c   1.000
_cell.angle_alpha   90.00
_cell.angle_beta   90.00
_cell.angle_gamma   90.00
#
_symmetry.space_group_name_H-M   'P 1'
#
loop_
_entity.id
_entity.type
_entity.pdbx_description
1 polymer ?
#
loop_
_entity_poly.entity_id
_entity_poly.type
_entity_poly.pdbx_seq_one_letter_code
_entity_poly.pdbx_strand_id
1 'polypeptide(L)'
;MEEDDVKLVNIPVTTPENLYLMGMELFEEALRRWEQALTFRNRQAEDETNCGSIKLGAGDAIAEENVEDIISAEFIHKLESLLQRAYRLQEEFEATLGASDPASLANDIDKDTDITVKDSTEDFGLRDTLSIASTDSFISAAELTEQREMRNTYRLGSLCHCPLYEEAMRLADEGRICSRVLRTEMLECLGDTDFLAKLHCVREAFQVILSETNSRTFLAETGRKMLSALIVKAKKNPKKFEDIFDEMLYFLEQKDHWESTKMELFARGVKKLNFYDIVLDFILMDSFEDLENPPFSIQNVVNNRWLNSSFKETAVASSCWSVLKQKRQQMKVPDGFFAHFYAICDQLSPILAWGFLGPRNSFHDLCSFFKDQALYFLKDIFDFEKVRYSNTEILAEDIMQLLRRRTELFVAYLEADSLRHAVNERERGMSGGSVETKVQ
;
A
#
# COMPACT_ATOMS: atom_id res chain seq x y z
N MET A 1 11.44 39.08 41.72
CA MET A 1 11.96 38.02 42.59
C MET A 1 10.93 36.91 42.53
N GLU A 2 10.91 36.11 41.45
CA GLU A 2 11.92 35.05 41.13
C GLU A 2 11.90 34.03 42.25
N GLU A 3 11.81 32.72 42.08
CA GLU A 3 11.96 31.69 41.04
C GLU A 3 11.53 30.40 41.84
N ASP A 4 11.14 29.24 41.32
CA ASP A 4 11.50 28.60 40.09
C ASP A 4 10.57 27.41 39.80
N ASP A 5 10.46 27.14 38.51
CA ASP A 5 9.61 26.20 37.80
C ASP A 5 10.32 24.84 37.70
N VAL A 6 10.00 23.87 38.57
CA VAL A 6 10.52 22.49 38.39
C VAL A 6 9.63 21.75 37.39
N LYS A 7 9.91 22.00 36.11
CA LYS A 7 9.55 21.13 35.01
C LYS A 7 10.11 19.73 35.27
N LEU A 8 9.23 18.77 35.53
CA LEU A 8 9.48 17.35 35.30
C LEU A 8 9.67 17.15 33.79
N VAL A 9 10.91 17.30 33.33
CA VAL A 9 11.33 16.82 32.03
C VAL A 9 11.18 15.31 32.05
N ASN A 10 10.18 14.82 31.31
CA ASN A 10 10.04 13.41 30.96
C ASN A 10 11.33 12.97 30.28
N ILE A 11 12.18 12.24 31.01
CA ILE A 11 13.25 11.44 30.43
C ILE A 11 12.56 10.39 29.57
N PRO A 12 12.82 10.31 28.25
CA PRO A 12 12.32 9.20 27.47
C PRO A 12 12.91 7.92 28.07
N VAL A 13 12.05 7.00 28.50
CA VAL A 13 12.47 5.65 28.87
C VAL A 13 12.94 4.99 27.57
N THR A 14 14.20 5.21 27.21
CA THR A 14 14.87 4.50 26.14
C THR A 14 15.10 3.09 26.65
N THR A 15 14.24 2.17 26.24
CA THR A 15 14.48 0.76 26.53
C THR A 15 15.79 0.33 25.86
N PRO A 16 16.52 -0.66 26.39
CA PRO A 16 17.76 -1.17 25.79
C PRO A 16 17.60 -1.50 24.29
N GLU A 17 16.42 -1.95 23.90
CA GLU A 17 16.03 -2.25 22.52
C GLU A 17 15.95 -0.99 21.65
N ASN A 18 15.42 0.12 22.18
CA ASN A 18 15.38 1.40 21.47
C ASN A 18 16.77 2.02 21.31
N LEU A 19 17.65 1.87 22.30
CA LEU A 19 19.05 2.29 22.19
C LEU A 19 19.81 1.44 21.19
N TYR A 20 19.54 0.14 21.15
CA TYR A 20 20.10 -0.76 20.15
C TYR A 20 19.66 -0.37 18.73
N LEU A 21 18.37 -0.10 18.51
CA LEU A 21 17.85 0.38 17.23
C LEU A 21 18.51 1.68 16.78
N MET A 22 18.60 2.65 17.67
CA MET A 22 19.26 3.92 17.37
C MET A 22 20.76 3.74 17.10
N GLY A 23 21.41 2.79 17.78
CA GLY A 23 22.80 2.41 17.50
C GLY A 23 22.98 1.77 16.13
N MET A 24 22.06 0.88 15.73
CA MET A 24 22.09 0.23 14.42
C MET A 24 21.77 1.20 13.27
N GLU A 25 20.87 2.15 13.47
CA GLU A 25 20.57 3.21 12.50
C GLU A 25 21.80 4.10 12.25
N LEU A 26 22.50 4.49 13.33
CA LEU A 26 23.75 5.25 13.22
C LEU A 26 24.86 4.46 12.54
N PHE A 27 24.88 3.14 12.73
CA PHE A 27 25.82 2.24 12.09
C PHE A 27 25.52 2.07 10.59
N GLU A 28 24.25 2.01 10.18
CA GLU A 28 23.82 2.00 8.78
C GLU A 28 24.15 3.30 8.07
N GLU A 29 23.89 4.42 8.73
CA GLU A 29 24.28 5.71 8.19
C GLU A 29 25.81 5.80 8.05
N ALA A 30 26.58 5.26 9.00
CA ALA A 30 28.03 5.18 8.87
C ALA A 30 28.47 4.31 7.68
N LEU A 31 27.87 3.13 7.50
CA LEU A 31 28.17 2.23 6.39
C LEU A 31 27.84 2.85 5.03
N ARG A 32 26.66 3.46 4.90
CA ARG A 32 26.25 4.19 3.71
C ARG A 32 27.22 5.32 3.37
N ARG A 33 27.73 6.03 4.38
CA ARG A 33 28.73 7.10 4.19
C ARG A 33 30.08 6.53 3.76
N TRP A 34 30.48 5.36 4.27
CA TRP A 34 31.70 4.67 3.84
C TRP A 34 31.59 4.13 2.40
N GLU A 35 30.46 3.56 2.02
CA GLU A 35 30.16 3.17 0.63
C GLU A 35 30.14 4.38 -0.32
N GLN A 36 29.55 5.48 0.12
CA GLN A 36 29.57 6.75 -0.63
C GLN A 36 31.00 7.28 -0.80
N ALA A 37 31.83 7.19 0.24
CA ALA A 37 33.23 7.59 0.16
C ALA A 37 34.03 6.72 -0.83
N LEU A 38 33.71 5.42 -0.94
CA LEU A 38 34.33 4.51 -1.92
C LEU A 38 33.83 4.78 -3.37
N THR A 39 32.56 5.11 -3.55
CA THR A 39 31.97 5.38 -4.87
C THR A 39 32.34 6.74 -5.47
N PHE A 40 32.69 7.73 -4.63
CA PHE A 40 33.12 9.06 -5.08
C PHE A 40 34.38 9.01 -5.97
N ARG A 41 35.30 8.05 -5.73
CA ARG A 41 36.51 7.88 -6.55
C ARG A 41 36.33 6.95 -7.75
N ASN A 42 35.46 5.93 -7.69
CA ASN A 42 35.19 5.09 -8.86
C ASN A 42 34.64 5.92 -10.05
N ARG A 43 33.83 6.95 -9.77
CA ARG A 43 33.43 7.93 -10.80
C ARG A 43 34.57 8.81 -11.30
N GLN A 44 35.48 9.26 -10.43
CA GLN A 44 36.66 10.04 -10.85
C GLN A 44 37.64 9.20 -11.69
N ALA A 45 37.82 7.92 -11.37
CA ALA A 45 38.66 7.01 -12.15
C ALA A 45 38.07 6.72 -13.55
N GLU A 46 36.75 6.64 -13.67
CA GLU A 46 36.06 6.52 -14.96
C GLU A 46 36.16 7.82 -15.80
N ASP A 47 36.03 8.99 -15.16
CA ASP A 47 36.12 10.30 -15.83
C ASP A 47 37.55 10.65 -16.30
N GLU A 48 38.60 10.19 -15.60
CA GLU A 48 39.99 10.31 -16.07
C GLU A 48 40.29 9.42 -17.29
N THR A 49 39.66 8.25 -17.39
CA THR A 49 39.83 7.37 -18.57
C THR A 49 39.09 7.88 -19.81
N ASN A 50 38.10 8.76 -19.66
CA ASN A 50 37.25 9.24 -20.76
C ASN A 50 37.70 10.60 -21.36
N CYS A 51 38.70 11.27 -20.77
CA CYS A 51 39.28 12.53 -21.28
C CYS A 51 40.69 12.39 -21.90
N GLY A 52 41.00 11.22 -22.46
CA GLY A 52 42.29 10.96 -23.11
C GLY A 52 42.35 11.26 -24.61
N SER A 53 41.88 12.41 -25.13
CA SER A 53 42.25 12.84 -26.51
C SER A 53 41.86 14.29 -26.86
N ILE A 54 42.68 15.29 -26.50
CA ILE A 54 42.94 16.47 -27.34
C ILE A 54 44.44 16.84 -27.21
N LYS A 55 45.19 16.68 -28.31
CA LYS A 55 46.62 17.03 -28.46
C LYS A 55 46.83 18.55 -28.48
N LEU A 56 47.96 19.05 -27.95
CA LEU A 56 48.96 19.87 -28.68
C LEU A 56 50.18 20.27 -27.80
N GLY A 57 51.37 19.89 -28.28
CA GLY A 57 52.55 20.76 -28.44
C GLY A 57 53.18 21.50 -27.26
N ALA A 58 54.34 20.98 -26.83
CA ALA A 58 55.57 21.68 -26.44
C ALA A 58 55.55 22.73 -25.31
N GLY A 59 56.41 22.50 -24.30
CA GLY A 59 57.19 23.57 -23.68
C GLY A 59 56.95 23.80 -22.19
N ASP A 60 57.88 23.25 -21.41
CA ASP A 60 58.43 23.83 -20.18
C ASP A 60 57.63 23.77 -18.87
N ALA A 61 58.40 23.69 -17.80
CA ALA A 61 58.02 23.22 -16.48
C ALA A 61 57.25 24.25 -15.66
N ILE A 62 56.12 23.83 -15.09
CA ILE A 62 55.71 24.20 -13.74
C ILE A 62 55.10 22.95 -13.11
N ALA A 63 55.79 22.40 -12.11
CA ALA A 63 55.21 21.42 -11.21
C ALA A 63 54.14 22.13 -10.39
N GLU A 64 52.90 22.12 -10.86
CA GLU A 64 51.75 22.36 -10.00
C GLU A 64 51.61 21.10 -9.15
N GLU A 65 52.04 21.21 -7.88
CA GLU A 65 51.72 20.24 -6.85
C GLU A 65 50.20 20.11 -6.77
N ASN A 66 49.67 19.02 -7.35
CA ASN A 66 48.26 18.70 -7.30
C ASN A 66 47.94 18.25 -5.87
N VAL A 67 47.37 19.16 -5.07
CA VAL A 67 47.03 18.96 -3.64
C VAL A 67 45.89 17.93 -3.45
N GLU A 68 45.42 17.26 -4.50
CA GLU A 68 44.28 16.35 -4.46
C GLU A 68 44.63 14.84 -4.36
N ASP A 69 45.92 14.47 -4.40
CA ASP A 69 46.37 13.07 -4.29
C ASP A 69 46.59 12.56 -2.83
N ILE A 70 45.98 13.23 -1.83
CA ILE A 70 46.14 12.90 -0.40
C ILE A 70 44.91 12.18 0.16
N ILE A 71 44.32 11.27 -0.60
CA ILE A 71 43.60 10.13 0.00
C ILE A 71 44.37 8.88 -0.43
N SER A 72 45.36 8.54 0.40
CA SER A 72 46.26 7.41 0.20
C SER A 72 45.46 6.17 -0.20
N ALA A 73 45.91 5.42 -1.23
CA ALA A 73 45.36 4.10 -1.54
C ALA A 73 45.32 3.19 -0.30
N GLU A 74 46.19 3.44 0.67
CA GLU A 74 46.20 2.82 1.99
C GLU A 74 44.94 3.13 2.82
N PHE A 75 44.40 4.35 2.75
CA PHE A 75 43.14 4.72 3.40
C PHE A 75 41.95 3.99 2.77
N ILE A 76 41.93 3.88 1.44
CA ILE A 76 40.88 3.15 0.72
C ILE A 76 40.89 1.68 1.10
N HIS A 77 42.05 1.02 1.06
CA HIS A 77 42.15 -0.38 1.48
C HIS A 77 41.81 -0.58 2.96
N LYS A 78 42.14 0.38 3.83
CA LYS A 78 41.71 0.35 5.24
C LYS A 78 40.20 0.53 5.37
N LEU A 79 39.57 1.36 4.55
CA LEU A 79 38.12 1.58 4.54
C LEU A 79 37.38 0.36 3.98
N GLU A 80 37.87 -0.27 2.90
CA GLU A 80 37.34 -1.53 2.37
C GLU A 80 37.47 -2.67 3.40
N SER A 81 38.62 -2.78 4.04
CA SER A 81 38.83 -3.76 5.12
C SER A 81 37.92 -3.51 6.32
N LEU A 82 37.69 -2.24 6.66
CA LEU A 82 36.74 -1.84 7.71
C LEU A 82 35.31 -2.22 7.32
N LEU A 83 34.89 -1.96 6.08
CA LEU A 83 33.58 -2.31 5.54
C LEU A 83 33.35 -3.83 5.59
N GLN A 84 34.34 -4.62 5.16
CA GLN A 84 34.29 -6.09 5.24
C GLN A 84 34.20 -6.60 6.68
N ARG A 85 34.88 -5.94 7.63
CA ARG A 85 34.78 -6.29 9.06
C ARG A 85 33.42 -5.88 9.64
N ALA A 86 32.85 -4.77 9.19
CA ALA A 86 31.52 -4.34 9.58
C ALA A 86 30.43 -5.30 9.06
N TYR A 87 30.53 -5.80 7.83
CA TYR A 87 29.61 -6.83 7.32
C TYR A 87 29.78 -8.18 8.01
N ARG A 88 31.01 -8.61 8.35
CA ARG A 88 31.18 -9.82 9.18
C ARG A 88 30.60 -9.67 10.58
N LEU A 89 30.75 -8.48 11.17
CA LEU A 89 30.13 -8.17 12.45
C LEU A 89 28.59 -8.25 12.33
N GLN A 90 28.03 -7.80 11.21
CA GLN A 90 26.60 -7.94 10.91
C GLN A 90 26.17 -9.42 10.90
N GLU A 91 26.90 -10.30 10.20
CA GLU A 91 26.62 -11.75 10.16
C GLU A 91 26.69 -12.40 11.55
N GLU A 92 27.67 -12.02 12.37
CA GLU A 92 27.84 -12.56 13.74
C GLU A 92 26.68 -12.16 14.66
N PHE A 93 26.14 -10.94 14.52
CA PHE A 93 24.97 -10.49 15.29
C PHE A 93 23.66 -11.13 14.81
N GLU A 94 23.51 -11.35 13.50
CA GLU A 94 22.38 -12.09 12.91
C GLU A 94 22.32 -13.54 13.43
N ALA A 95 23.48 -14.21 13.52
CA ALA A 95 23.58 -15.57 14.06
C ALA A 95 23.25 -15.66 15.57
N THR A 96 23.57 -14.63 16.34
CA THR A 96 23.39 -14.62 17.80
C THR A 96 21.94 -14.30 18.21
N LEU A 97 21.24 -13.47 17.44
CA LEU A 97 19.82 -13.14 17.65
C LEU A 97 18.85 -14.14 16.98
N GLY A 98 19.35 -14.97 16.06
CA GLY A 98 18.59 -16.01 15.35
C GLY A 98 18.53 -17.38 16.03
N ALA A 99 19.16 -17.57 17.20
CA ALA A 99 19.18 -18.84 17.92
C ALA A 99 17.89 -19.09 18.73
N SER A 100 16.74 -19.10 18.05
CA SER A 100 15.49 -19.64 18.58
C SER A 100 14.52 -20.08 17.48
N ASP A 101 14.95 -20.99 16.60
CA ASP A 101 14.20 -22.22 16.26
C ASP A 101 14.96 -23.07 15.22
N PRO A 102 15.23 -24.37 15.42
CA PRO A 102 15.96 -25.22 14.47
C PRO A 102 15.18 -25.60 13.19
N ALA A 103 14.02 -24.98 12.91
CA ALA A 103 13.11 -25.42 11.85
C ALA A 103 13.13 -24.55 10.57
N SER A 104 13.90 -23.45 10.52
CA SER A 104 13.96 -22.56 9.35
C SER A 104 15.12 -22.85 8.38
N LEU A 105 16.06 -23.72 8.75
CA LEU A 105 17.33 -23.96 8.03
C LEU A 105 17.24 -24.87 6.79
N ALA A 106 16.03 -25.23 6.33
CA ALA A 106 15.86 -26.23 5.28
C ALA A 106 15.58 -25.70 3.86
N ASN A 107 15.55 -24.38 3.62
CA ASN A 107 15.08 -23.86 2.32
C ASN A 107 16.02 -22.96 1.52
N ASP A 108 17.20 -22.60 2.01
CA ASP A 108 18.05 -21.61 1.31
C ASP A 108 19.36 -22.19 0.80
N ILE A 109 19.32 -23.35 0.15
CA ILE A 109 20.47 -23.85 -0.62
C ILE A 109 20.06 -24.13 -2.07
N ASP A 110 20.80 -23.48 -2.98
CA ASP A 110 20.90 -23.65 -4.44
C ASP A 110 19.86 -22.87 -5.30
N LYS A 111 20.20 -21.97 -6.24
CA LYS A 111 21.43 -21.77 -7.04
C LYS A 111 21.65 -20.32 -7.51
N ASP A 112 22.91 -19.93 -7.48
CA ASP A 112 23.58 -18.83 -8.21
C ASP A 112 23.27 -18.80 -9.72
N THR A 113 23.11 -17.63 -10.34
CA THR A 113 24.18 -16.79 -10.91
C THR A 113 25.09 -17.55 -11.88
N ASP A 114 24.85 -17.41 -13.19
CA ASP A 114 25.91 -17.59 -14.18
C ASP A 114 25.74 -16.62 -15.36
N ILE A 115 26.75 -15.77 -15.54
CA ILE A 115 26.90 -14.81 -16.62
C ILE A 115 27.94 -15.43 -17.55
N THR A 116 27.56 -15.80 -18.78
CA THR A 116 28.54 -16.09 -19.83
C THR A 116 28.23 -15.33 -21.12
N VAL A 117 29.23 -14.53 -21.50
CA VAL A 117 29.40 -13.81 -22.76
C VAL A 117 29.62 -14.81 -23.89
N LYS A 118 28.88 -14.71 -24.99
CA LYS A 118 29.42 -15.07 -26.31
C LYS A 118 28.74 -14.35 -27.48
N ASP A 119 29.63 -13.76 -28.25
CA ASP A 119 29.53 -13.05 -29.54
C ASP A 119 29.06 -13.96 -30.70
N SER A 120 28.20 -13.41 -31.58
CA SER A 120 28.15 -13.71 -33.02
C SER A 120 27.03 -12.90 -33.72
N THR A 121 27.42 -11.73 -34.24
CA THR A 121 27.27 -11.24 -35.64
C THR A 121 26.08 -11.65 -36.55
N GLU A 122 25.55 -10.60 -37.20
CA GLU A 122 24.84 -10.47 -38.51
C GLU A 122 23.33 -10.80 -38.61
N ASP A 123 22.47 -10.08 -39.34
CA ASP A 123 22.38 -8.74 -39.98
C ASP A 123 21.01 -8.72 -40.74
N PHE A 124 20.58 -7.52 -41.17
CA PHE A 124 19.46 -7.15 -42.07
C PHE A 124 18.08 -7.07 -41.41
N GLY A 125 17.38 -5.94 -41.35
CA GLY A 125 17.30 -4.70 -42.16
C GLY A 125 15.79 -4.36 -42.19
N LEU A 126 15.26 -3.14 -42.26
CA LEU A 126 15.71 -1.85 -42.74
C LEU A 126 14.71 -0.83 -42.17
N ARG A 127 15.21 0.30 -41.65
CA ARG A 127 14.41 1.49 -41.36
C ARG A 127 14.73 2.47 -42.49
N ASP A 128 13.73 2.84 -43.29
CA ASP A 128 13.88 3.93 -44.26
C ASP A 128 12.83 5.01 -44.04
N THR A 129 13.36 6.23 -44.02
CA THR A 129 12.72 7.53 -43.86
C THR A 129 12.24 8.10 -45.20
N LEU A 130 11.34 9.09 -45.08
CA LEU A 130 10.97 10.16 -46.04
C LEU A 130 9.83 9.86 -47.04
N SER A 131 8.69 10.53 -46.83
CA SER A 131 8.10 11.36 -47.89
C SER A 131 7.20 12.45 -47.30
N ILE A 132 7.47 13.67 -47.76
CA ILE A 132 6.77 14.94 -47.51
C ILE A 132 5.73 15.11 -48.62
N ALA A 133 4.46 15.40 -48.27
CA ALA A 133 3.57 16.26 -49.07
C ALA A 133 2.29 16.63 -48.31
N SER A 134 2.10 17.95 -48.14
CA SER A 134 0.83 18.72 -48.13
C SER A 134 -0.29 18.30 -47.15
N THR A 135 -0.86 19.18 -46.32
CA THR A 135 -1.11 20.62 -46.49
C THR A 135 -1.56 21.19 -45.13
N ASP A 136 -1.20 22.43 -44.87
CA ASP A 136 -1.61 23.23 -43.72
C ASP A 136 -3.12 23.14 -43.43
N SER A 137 -3.47 22.87 -42.18
CA SER A 137 -4.76 23.29 -41.62
C SER A 137 -4.53 23.78 -40.20
N PHE A 138 -4.47 25.12 -40.07
CA PHE A 138 -4.59 25.81 -38.79
C PHE A 138 -6.01 25.59 -38.26
N ILE A 139 -6.16 24.67 -37.31
CA ILE A 139 -7.40 24.50 -36.53
C ILE A 139 -7.35 25.51 -35.38
N SER A 140 -8.36 26.37 -35.31
CA SER A 140 -8.46 27.42 -34.29
C SER A 140 -8.59 26.81 -32.90
N ALA A 141 -7.95 27.41 -31.90
CA ALA A 141 -8.03 26.99 -30.49
C ALA A 141 -9.46 27.00 -29.89
N ALA A 142 -10.44 27.54 -30.62
CA ALA A 142 -11.87 27.49 -30.29
C ALA A 142 -12.57 26.17 -30.70
N GLU A 143 -12.05 25.45 -31.70
CA GLU A 143 -12.66 24.20 -32.18
C GLU A 143 -12.21 22.98 -31.35
N LEU A 144 -11.11 23.08 -30.58
CA LEU A 144 -10.71 22.01 -29.64
C LEU A 144 -11.61 21.95 -28.39
N THR A 145 -12.14 23.09 -27.96
CA THR A 145 -13.17 23.15 -26.90
C THR A 145 -14.49 22.58 -27.39
N GLU A 146 -14.93 22.97 -28.58
CA GLU A 146 -16.17 22.45 -29.18
C GLU A 146 -16.05 20.97 -29.57
N GLN A 147 -14.89 20.47 -30.00
CA GLN A 147 -14.71 19.05 -30.30
C GLN A 147 -14.66 18.18 -29.03
N ARG A 148 -14.23 18.72 -27.88
CA ARG A 148 -14.31 18.05 -26.58
C ARG A 148 -15.76 18.02 -26.07
N GLU A 149 -16.50 19.12 -26.23
CA GLU A 149 -17.92 19.22 -25.89
C GLU A 149 -18.84 18.42 -26.85
N MET A 150 -18.48 18.33 -28.13
CA MET A 150 -19.18 17.53 -29.14
C MET A 150 -18.94 16.03 -28.90
N ARG A 151 -17.73 15.62 -28.48
CA ARG A 151 -17.48 14.23 -28.05
C ARG A 151 -18.22 13.89 -26.74
N ASN A 152 -18.42 14.89 -25.87
CA ASN A 152 -19.16 14.75 -24.61
C ASN A 152 -20.68 14.66 -24.82
N THR A 153 -21.24 15.36 -25.81
CA THR A 153 -22.67 15.25 -26.15
C THR A 153 -23.00 13.93 -26.88
N TYR A 154 -22.11 13.39 -27.71
CA TYR A 154 -22.35 12.10 -28.38
C TYR A 154 -22.17 10.86 -27.49
N ARG A 155 -21.51 10.95 -26.33
CA ARG A 155 -21.48 9.83 -25.35
C ARG A 155 -22.66 9.82 -24.37
N LEU A 156 -23.23 10.98 -24.06
CA LEU A 156 -24.36 11.11 -23.14
C LEU A 156 -25.72 11.17 -23.83
N GLY A 157 -25.76 11.52 -25.12
CA GLY A 157 -26.98 11.96 -25.80
C GLY A 157 -27.83 10.92 -26.53
N SER A 158 -27.58 9.60 -26.44
CA SER A 158 -28.33 8.65 -27.28
C SER A 158 -28.77 7.30 -26.72
N LEU A 159 -28.43 6.87 -25.49
CA LEU A 159 -28.71 5.46 -25.12
C LEU A 159 -29.35 5.13 -23.76
N CYS A 160 -29.48 6.03 -22.79
CA CYS A 160 -30.30 5.77 -21.60
C CYS A 160 -30.78 7.09 -20.97
N HIS A 161 -32.09 7.29 -20.88
CA HIS A 161 -32.65 8.29 -19.97
C HIS A 161 -32.40 7.80 -18.53
N CYS A 162 -31.61 8.55 -17.77
CA CYS A 162 -31.21 8.19 -16.41
C CYS A 162 -31.82 9.20 -15.43
N PRO A 163 -33.14 9.16 -15.17
CA PRO A 163 -33.82 10.23 -14.43
C PRO A 163 -33.30 10.39 -13.00
N LEU A 164 -32.85 9.31 -12.35
CA LEU A 164 -32.20 9.40 -11.03
C LEU A 164 -30.91 10.23 -11.09
N TYR A 165 -30.07 10.00 -12.10
CA TYR A 165 -28.83 10.77 -12.29
C TYR A 165 -29.11 12.20 -12.73
N GLU A 166 -30.05 12.43 -13.65
CA GLU A 166 -30.42 13.77 -14.12
C GLU A 166 -30.91 14.66 -12.97
N GLU A 167 -31.74 14.12 -12.07
CA GLU A 167 -32.16 14.85 -10.86
C GLU A 167 -31.00 15.07 -9.89
N ALA A 168 -30.12 14.07 -9.70
CA ALA A 168 -28.95 14.22 -8.86
C ALA A 168 -27.96 15.27 -9.39
N MET A 169 -27.82 15.38 -10.72
CA MET A 169 -27.02 16.41 -11.38
C MET A 169 -27.56 17.81 -11.07
N ARG A 170 -28.87 18.01 -11.18
CA ARG A 170 -29.51 19.28 -10.80
C ARG A 170 -29.23 19.64 -9.34
N LEU A 171 -29.31 18.68 -8.42
CA LEU A 171 -28.98 18.90 -7.01
C LEU A 171 -27.49 19.20 -6.79
N ALA A 172 -26.59 18.63 -7.59
CA ALA A 172 -25.17 18.89 -7.53
C ALA A 172 -24.86 20.32 -8.01
N ASP A 173 -25.45 20.74 -9.12
CA ASP A 173 -25.33 22.09 -9.68
C ASP A 173 -25.87 23.17 -8.72
N GLU A 174 -26.93 22.83 -7.97
CA GLU A 174 -27.47 23.68 -6.90
C GLU A 174 -26.58 23.72 -5.64
N GLY A 175 -25.48 22.96 -5.59
CA GLY A 175 -24.58 22.87 -4.44
C GLY A 175 -25.20 22.17 -3.22
N ARG A 176 -26.24 21.35 -3.42
CA ARG A 176 -27.00 20.70 -2.32
C ARG A 176 -26.40 19.37 -1.88
N ILE A 177 -25.41 18.86 -2.63
CA ILE A 177 -24.74 17.61 -2.32
C ILE A 177 -23.35 17.92 -1.77
N CYS A 178 -23.06 17.43 -0.57
CA CYS A 178 -21.76 17.56 0.06
C CYS A 178 -21.04 16.20 0.09
N SER A 179 -19.72 16.22 -0.06
CA SER A 179 -18.82 15.13 0.29
C SER A 179 -17.81 15.60 1.34
N ARG A 180 -17.14 14.64 1.99
CA ARG A 180 -16.02 14.95 2.89
C ARG A 180 -14.75 15.22 2.09
N VAL A 181 -14.47 14.35 1.12
CA VAL A 181 -13.37 14.42 0.16
C VAL A 181 -13.96 14.23 -1.24
N LEU A 182 -13.41 14.92 -2.24
CA LEU A 182 -13.74 14.68 -3.64
C LEU A 182 -12.91 13.51 -4.13
N ARG A 183 -13.56 12.36 -4.37
CA ARG A 183 -12.92 11.12 -4.85
C ARG A 183 -12.95 11.03 -6.39
N THR A 184 -13.07 12.17 -7.06
CA THR A 184 -13.33 12.30 -8.51
C THR A 184 -12.34 11.51 -9.36
N GLU A 185 -11.04 11.68 -9.13
CA GLU A 185 -9.99 10.98 -9.89
C GLU A 185 -9.95 9.47 -9.55
N MET A 186 -10.00 9.14 -8.26
CA MET A 186 -9.94 7.75 -7.77
C MET A 186 -11.09 6.89 -8.32
N LEU A 187 -12.27 7.48 -8.45
CA LEU A 187 -13.50 6.83 -8.92
C LEU A 187 -13.77 7.08 -10.41
N GLU A 188 -12.80 7.64 -11.13
CA GLU A 188 -12.83 7.81 -12.59
C GLU A 188 -14.07 8.57 -13.08
N CYS A 189 -14.55 9.53 -12.27
CA CYS A 189 -15.67 10.40 -12.62
C CYS A 189 -15.23 11.49 -13.61
N LEU A 190 -16.16 11.98 -14.43
CA LEU A 190 -15.87 12.97 -15.47
C LEU A 190 -15.50 14.36 -14.91
N GLY A 191 -15.90 14.64 -13.66
CA GLY A 191 -15.61 15.86 -12.93
C GLY A 191 -16.31 15.85 -11.57
N ASP A 192 -16.06 16.88 -10.76
CA ASP A 192 -16.56 16.94 -9.38
C ASP A 192 -18.09 16.93 -9.31
N THR A 193 -18.76 17.61 -10.24
CA THR A 193 -20.24 17.59 -10.33
C THR A 193 -20.77 16.19 -10.65
N ASP A 194 -20.16 15.48 -11.61
CA ASP A 194 -20.52 14.09 -11.95
C ASP A 194 -20.32 13.16 -10.74
N PHE A 195 -19.19 13.30 -10.04
CA PHE A 195 -18.92 12.56 -8.81
C PHE A 195 -20.00 12.83 -7.75
N LEU A 196 -20.34 14.09 -7.49
CA LEU A 196 -21.34 14.45 -6.47
C LEU A 196 -22.74 13.91 -6.83
N ALA A 197 -23.14 13.99 -8.10
CA ALA A 197 -24.41 13.45 -8.55
C ALA A 197 -24.46 11.93 -8.37
N LYS A 198 -23.46 11.18 -8.86
CA LYS A 198 -23.36 9.73 -8.67
C LYS A 198 -23.31 9.34 -7.20
N LEU A 199 -22.56 10.08 -6.39
CA LEU A 199 -22.48 9.89 -4.94
C LEU A 199 -23.87 10.01 -4.30
N HIS A 200 -24.69 10.98 -4.72
CA HIS A 200 -26.05 11.09 -4.22
C HIS A 200 -26.89 9.86 -4.59
N CYS A 201 -26.85 9.41 -5.85
CA CYS A 201 -27.56 8.20 -6.27
C CYS A 201 -27.11 6.96 -5.48
N VAL A 202 -25.80 6.77 -5.32
CA VAL A 202 -25.20 5.65 -4.57
C VAL A 202 -25.65 5.68 -3.10
N ARG A 203 -25.70 6.86 -2.48
CA ARG A 203 -26.21 7.01 -1.10
C ARG A 203 -27.68 6.60 -0.99
N GLU A 204 -28.53 6.99 -1.93
CA GLU A 204 -29.94 6.58 -1.95
C GLU A 204 -30.07 5.06 -2.15
N ALA A 205 -29.29 4.48 -3.06
CA ALA A 205 -29.27 3.03 -3.27
C ALA A 205 -28.84 2.26 -2.01
N PHE A 206 -27.81 2.72 -1.28
CA PHE A 206 -27.44 2.09 0.00
C PHE A 206 -28.50 2.20 1.08
N GLN A 207 -29.36 3.23 1.06
CA GLN A 207 -30.51 3.29 1.97
C GLN A 207 -31.51 2.17 1.66
N VAL A 208 -31.78 1.92 0.39
CA VAL A 208 -32.63 0.81 -0.06
C VAL A 208 -32.02 -0.53 0.35
N ILE A 209 -30.73 -0.74 0.05
CA ILE A 209 -29.99 -1.98 0.41
C ILE A 209 -30.08 -2.25 1.92
N LEU A 210 -29.83 -1.23 2.75
CA LEU A 210 -29.82 -1.38 4.21
C LEU A 210 -31.22 -1.44 4.83
N SER A 211 -32.28 -1.10 4.09
CA SER A 211 -33.67 -1.31 4.56
C SER A 211 -34.04 -2.79 4.62
N GLU A 212 -33.37 -3.64 3.85
CA GLU A 212 -33.62 -5.07 3.80
C GLU A 212 -32.75 -5.85 4.80
N THR A 213 -33.38 -6.69 5.62
CA THR A 213 -32.66 -7.53 6.60
C THR A 213 -31.70 -8.51 5.94
N ASN A 214 -32.09 -9.16 4.84
CA ASN A 214 -31.24 -10.13 4.14
C ASN A 214 -29.94 -9.48 3.62
N SER A 215 -30.06 -8.26 3.09
CA SER A 215 -28.94 -7.48 2.57
C SER A 215 -28.00 -7.04 3.71
N ARG A 216 -28.54 -6.58 4.85
CA ARG A 216 -27.74 -6.29 6.05
C ARG A 216 -26.96 -7.51 6.56
N THR A 217 -27.62 -8.65 6.69
CA THR A 217 -26.97 -9.91 7.12
C THR A 217 -25.89 -10.34 6.14
N PHE A 218 -26.16 -10.28 4.83
CA PHE A 218 -25.18 -10.60 3.80
C PHE A 218 -23.92 -9.71 3.91
N LEU A 219 -24.08 -8.39 4.06
CA LEU A 219 -22.98 -7.45 4.21
C LEU A 219 -22.13 -7.76 5.44
N ALA A 220 -22.79 -7.94 6.59
CA ALA A 220 -22.13 -8.22 7.87
C ALA A 220 -21.35 -9.55 7.81
N GLU A 221 -21.99 -10.63 7.34
CA GLU A 221 -21.35 -11.93 7.26
C GLU A 221 -20.20 -11.96 6.25
N THR A 222 -20.38 -11.32 5.10
CA THR A 222 -19.37 -11.29 4.05
C THR A 222 -18.14 -10.51 4.50
N GLY A 223 -18.34 -9.31 5.07
CA GLY A 223 -17.25 -8.52 5.63
C GLY A 223 -16.49 -9.29 6.71
N ARG A 224 -17.20 -9.94 7.64
CA ARG A 224 -16.59 -10.79 8.68
C ARG A 224 -15.78 -11.93 8.07
N LYS A 225 -16.36 -12.69 7.13
CA LYS A 225 -15.71 -13.83 6.47
C LYS A 225 -14.43 -13.41 5.72
N MET A 226 -14.49 -12.32 4.95
CA MET A 226 -13.33 -11.82 4.20
C MET A 226 -12.19 -11.40 5.13
N LEU A 227 -12.51 -10.65 6.18
CA LEU A 227 -11.51 -10.18 7.15
C LEU A 227 -10.94 -11.34 7.98
N SER A 228 -11.77 -12.29 8.43
CA SER A 228 -11.32 -13.53 9.09
C SER A 228 -10.37 -14.32 8.19
N ALA A 229 -10.64 -14.42 6.89
CA ALA A 229 -9.77 -15.12 5.94
C ALA A 229 -8.38 -14.47 5.82
N LEU A 230 -8.30 -13.14 5.85
CA LEU A 230 -7.01 -12.43 5.88
C LEU A 230 -6.22 -12.75 7.16
N ILE A 231 -6.89 -12.80 8.31
CA ILE A 231 -6.25 -13.16 9.60
C ILE A 231 -5.72 -14.60 9.56
N VAL A 232 -6.51 -15.54 9.03
CA VAL A 232 -6.10 -16.94 8.89
C VAL A 232 -4.92 -17.07 7.93
N LYS A 233 -4.92 -16.36 6.79
CA LYS A 233 -3.80 -16.35 5.85
C LYS A 233 -2.52 -15.80 6.48
N ALA A 234 -2.65 -14.83 7.38
CA ALA A 234 -1.55 -14.32 8.21
C ALA A 234 -1.11 -15.29 9.33
N LYS A 235 -1.61 -16.54 9.34
CA LYS A 235 -1.34 -17.58 10.34
C LYS A 235 -1.74 -17.18 11.77
N LYS A 236 -2.76 -16.34 11.91
CA LYS A 236 -3.31 -15.90 13.20
C LYS A 236 -4.71 -16.47 13.42
N ASN A 237 -5.15 -16.52 14.68
CA ASN A 237 -6.48 -17.01 15.04
C ASN A 237 -7.53 -15.89 14.89
N PRO A 238 -8.58 -16.05 14.05
CA PRO A 238 -9.59 -15.01 13.83
C PRO A 238 -10.60 -14.89 14.98
N LYS A 239 -10.67 -15.83 15.93
CA LYS A 239 -11.75 -15.90 16.91
C LYS A 239 -11.95 -14.61 17.71
N LYS A 240 -10.85 -14.01 18.19
CA LYS A 240 -10.91 -12.73 18.92
C LYS A 240 -11.44 -11.58 18.06
N PHE A 241 -11.06 -11.54 16.78
CA PHE A 241 -11.61 -10.56 15.84
C PHE A 241 -13.11 -10.78 15.63
N GLU A 242 -13.54 -12.03 15.44
CA GLU A 242 -14.95 -12.37 15.24
C GLU A 242 -15.82 -11.97 16.42
N ASP A 243 -15.35 -12.23 17.66
CA ASP A 243 -16.08 -11.83 18.87
C ASP A 243 -16.24 -10.29 18.96
N ILE A 244 -15.16 -9.53 18.70
CA ILE A 244 -15.19 -8.05 18.70
C ILE A 244 -16.04 -7.49 17.55
N PHE A 245 -16.03 -8.15 16.39
CA PHE A 245 -16.86 -7.75 15.26
C PHE A 245 -18.34 -7.96 15.56
N ASP A 246 -18.70 -9.08 16.18
CA ASP A 246 -20.07 -9.36 16.61
C ASP A 246 -20.53 -8.39 17.71
N GLU A 247 -19.65 -8.00 18.64
CA GLU A 247 -19.92 -6.93 19.61
C GLU A 247 -20.22 -5.59 18.93
N MET A 248 -19.48 -5.22 17.88
CA MET A 248 -19.74 -4.00 17.10
C MET A 248 -21.10 -4.06 16.40
N LEU A 249 -21.46 -5.21 15.82
CA LEU A 249 -22.79 -5.38 15.21
C LEU A 249 -23.90 -5.26 16.25
N TYR A 250 -23.72 -5.89 17.41
CA TYR A 250 -24.67 -5.79 18.53
C TYR A 250 -24.83 -4.34 19.01
N PHE A 251 -23.73 -3.60 19.11
CA PHE A 251 -23.75 -2.16 19.40
C PHE A 251 -24.58 -1.43 18.36
N LEU A 252 -24.31 -1.59 17.05
CA LEU A 252 -25.04 -0.90 15.98
C LEU A 252 -26.54 -1.22 15.91
N GLU A 253 -27.00 -2.33 16.50
CA GLU A 253 -28.44 -2.64 16.59
C GLU A 253 -29.18 -1.83 17.66
N GLN A 254 -28.46 -1.31 18.67
CA GLN A 254 -29.06 -0.50 19.72
C GLN A 254 -29.44 0.89 19.20
N LYS A 255 -30.38 1.56 19.87
CA LYS A 255 -30.86 2.88 19.45
C LYS A 255 -30.30 4.04 20.27
N ASP A 256 -29.89 3.77 21.51
CA ASP A 256 -29.63 4.80 22.52
C ASP A 256 -28.36 5.63 22.23
N HIS A 257 -27.41 5.09 21.47
CA HIS A 257 -26.13 5.74 21.17
C HIS A 257 -26.11 6.51 19.84
N TRP A 258 -27.14 6.46 18.99
CA TRP A 258 -27.07 7.02 17.63
C TRP A 258 -26.78 8.51 17.57
N GLU A 259 -27.30 9.31 18.50
CA GLU A 259 -26.97 10.74 18.56
C GLU A 259 -25.49 10.97 18.91
N SER A 260 -24.95 10.16 19.83
CA SER A 260 -23.51 10.19 20.14
C SER A 260 -22.67 9.75 18.93
N THR A 261 -23.03 8.64 18.29
CA THR A 261 -22.39 8.13 17.07
C THR A 261 -22.38 9.17 15.95
N LYS A 262 -23.51 9.88 15.76
CA LYS A 262 -23.62 10.96 14.78
C LYS A 262 -22.65 12.10 15.09
N MET A 263 -22.59 12.55 16.33
CA MET A 263 -21.69 13.61 16.77
C MET A 263 -20.21 13.21 16.61
N GLU A 264 -19.87 11.96 16.95
CA GLU A 264 -18.53 11.41 16.76
C GLU A 264 -18.11 11.43 15.29
N LEU A 265 -18.96 10.90 14.39
CA LEU A 265 -18.67 10.83 12.96
C LEU A 265 -18.61 12.22 12.31
N PHE A 266 -19.50 13.13 12.70
CA PHE A 266 -19.50 14.51 12.19
C PHE A 266 -18.25 15.28 12.64
N ALA A 267 -17.76 15.05 13.86
CA ALA A 267 -16.49 15.61 14.33
C ALA A 267 -15.28 15.12 13.52
N ARG A 268 -15.43 14.04 12.74
CA ARG A 268 -14.43 13.50 11.80
C ARG A 268 -14.74 13.83 10.34
N GLY A 269 -15.70 14.73 10.10
CA GLY A 269 -16.00 15.26 8.77
C GLY A 269 -16.98 14.42 7.94
N VAL A 270 -17.47 13.29 8.46
CA VAL A 270 -18.53 12.49 7.80
C VAL A 270 -19.76 13.37 7.60
N LYS A 271 -20.22 13.51 6.35
CA LYS A 271 -21.30 14.46 6.02
C LYS A 271 -22.70 13.87 6.17
N LYS A 272 -22.84 12.57 5.93
CA LYS A 272 -24.10 11.84 6.06
C LYS A 272 -23.88 10.51 6.78
N LEU A 273 -24.83 10.09 7.59
CA LEU A 273 -24.87 8.73 8.14
C LEU A 273 -25.36 7.77 7.06
N ASN A 274 -24.45 7.38 6.18
CA ASN A 274 -24.70 6.46 5.08
C ASN A 274 -23.57 5.43 5.01
N PHE A 275 -23.88 4.24 4.49
CA PHE A 275 -22.90 3.17 4.31
C PHE A 275 -21.70 3.62 3.48
N TYR A 276 -21.94 4.35 2.39
CA TYR A 276 -20.86 4.88 1.56
C TYR A 276 -19.94 5.80 2.37
N ASP A 277 -20.52 6.82 3.02
CA ASP A 277 -19.76 7.83 3.75
C ASP A 277 -18.92 7.25 4.90
N ILE A 278 -19.45 6.27 5.63
CA ILE A 278 -18.80 5.71 6.81
C ILE A 278 -17.88 4.55 6.42
N VAL A 279 -18.41 3.54 5.74
CA VAL A 279 -17.69 2.27 5.52
C VAL A 279 -16.76 2.38 4.31
N LEU A 280 -17.25 2.93 3.20
CA LEU A 280 -16.50 2.96 1.96
C LEU A 280 -15.51 4.14 1.90
N ASP A 281 -15.96 5.35 2.22
CA ASP A 281 -15.09 6.54 2.21
C ASP A 281 -14.24 6.63 3.48
N PHE A 282 -14.87 6.84 4.63
CA PHE A 282 -14.13 7.14 5.85
C PHE A 282 -13.32 5.95 6.41
N ILE A 283 -13.80 4.71 6.30
CA ILE A 283 -13.06 3.55 6.82
C ILE A 283 -12.17 2.96 5.73
N LEU A 284 -12.74 2.51 4.62
CA LEU A 284 -12.01 1.69 3.65
C LEU A 284 -11.02 2.52 2.81
N MET A 285 -11.48 3.60 2.15
CA MET A 285 -10.62 4.43 1.30
C MET A 285 -9.52 5.13 2.11
N ASP A 286 -9.86 5.75 3.26
CA ASP A 286 -8.84 6.36 4.12
C ASP A 286 -7.81 5.33 4.61
N SER A 287 -8.23 4.09 4.93
CA SER A 287 -7.27 3.05 5.35
C SER A 287 -6.31 2.68 4.22
N PHE A 288 -6.76 2.64 2.97
CA PHE A 288 -5.86 2.36 1.85
C PHE A 288 -4.89 3.52 1.58
N GLU A 289 -5.32 4.76 1.73
CA GLU A 289 -4.46 5.94 1.60
C GLU A 289 -3.40 6.01 2.71
N ASP A 290 -3.79 5.70 3.95
CA ASP A 290 -2.89 5.59 5.11
C ASP A 290 -1.82 4.51 4.87
N LEU A 291 -2.18 3.41 4.19
CA LEU A 291 -1.27 2.30 3.86
C LEU A 291 -0.35 2.60 2.68
N GLU A 292 -0.80 3.39 1.70
CA GLU A 292 0.05 3.86 0.61
C GLU A 292 1.06 4.92 1.07
N ASN A 293 0.71 5.66 2.13
CA ASN A 293 1.53 6.74 2.70
C ASN A 293 1.90 6.47 4.16
N PRO A 294 2.60 5.36 4.48
CA PRO A 294 2.91 5.02 5.86
C PRO A 294 3.91 6.01 6.48
N PRO A 295 3.88 6.25 7.80
CA PRO A 295 4.86 7.10 8.48
C PRO A 295 6.31 6.69 8.21
N PHE A 296 7.23 7.67 8.13
CA PHE A 296 8.66 7.42 7.89
C PHE A 296 9.27 6.37 8.84
N SER A 297 8.84 6.34 10.11
CA SER A 297 9.30 5.34 11.07
C SER A 297 8.97 3.90 10.64
N ILE A 298 7.81 3.69 10.02
CA ILE A 298 7.41 2.37 9.49
C ILE A 298 8.20 2.08 8.21
N GLN A 299 8.33 3.05 7.32
CA GLN A 299 9.08 2.90 6.06
C GLN A 299 10.54 2.49 6.33
N ASN A 300 11.22 3.15 7.26
CA ASN A 300 12.61 2.87 7.59
C ASN A 300 12.78 1.43 8.09
N VAL A 301 11.93 0.98 9.02
CA VAL A 301 11.99 -0.37 9.58
C VAL A 301 11.73 -1.43 8.50
N VAL A 302 10.69 -1.24 7.68
CA VAL A 302 10.31 -2.20 6.64
C VAL A 302 11.39 -2.32 5.57
N ASN A 303 11.98 -1.19 5.17
CA ASN A 303 13.01 -1.13 4.14
C ASN A 303 14.41 -1.51 4.65
N ASN A 304 14.63 -1.54 5.96
CA ASN A 304 15.91 -1.92 6.55
C ASN A 304 16.28 -3.36 6.20
N ARG A 305 17.37 -3.58 5.48
CA ARG A 305 17.74 -4.93 5.00
C ARG A 305 18.29 -5.84 6.10
N TRP A 306 18.70 -5.29 7.24
CA TRP A 306 19.35 -6.01 8.34
C TRP A 306 18.36 -6.52 9.38
N LEU A 307 17.12 -6.04 9.37
CA LEU A 307 16.08 -6.53 10.26
C LEU A 307 15.42 -7.77 9.67
N ASN A 308 15.35 -8.85 10.45
CA ASN A 308 14.59 -10.03 10.06
C ASN A 308 13.08 -9.73 9.97
N SER A 309 12.36 -10.53 9.19
CA SER A 309 10.93 -10.31 8.93
C SER A 309 10.07 -10.34 10.20
N SER A 310 10.42 -11.15 11.20
CA SER A 310 9.70 -11.24 12.47
C SER A 310 9.81 -9.95 13.29
N PHE A 311 11.01 -9.37 13.31
CA PHE A 311 11.27 -8.10 13.98
C PHE A 311 10.55 -6.95 13.28
N LYS A 312 10.61 -6.92 11.94
CA LYS A 312 9.87 -5.93 11.14
C LYS A 312 8.37 -6.03 11.38
N GLU A 313 7.80 -7.22 11.36
CA GLU A 313 6.37 -7.44 11.66
C GLU A 313 6.00 -6.88 13.03
N THR A 314 6.83 -7.16 14.04
CA THR A 314 6.62 -6.69 15.42
C THR A 314 6.67 -5.17 15.49
N ALA A 315 7.64 -4.53 14.84
CA ALA A 315 7.78 -3.08 14.83
C ALA A 315 6.65 -2.37 14.05
N VAL A 316 6.17 -2.95 12.94
CA VAL A 316 4.95 -2.49 12.26
C VAL A 316 3.74 -2.59 13.20
N ALA A 317 3.58 -3.73 13.89
CA ALA A 317 2.49 -3.93 14.84
C ALA A 317 2.53 -2.93 16.01
N SER A 318 3.71 -2.68 16.59
CA SER A 318 3.91 -1.67 17.63
C SER A 318 3.61 -0.25 17.15
N SER A 319 3.93 0.06 15.89
CA SER A 319 3.63 1.36 15.29
C SER A 319 2.12 1.55 15.13
N CYS A 320 1.41 0.55 14.59
CA CYS A 320 -0.06 0.56 14.52
C CYS A 320 -0.69 0.75 15.90
N TRP A 321 -0.19 0.04 16.91
CA TRP A 321 -0.67 0.18 18.29
C TRP A 321 -0.46 1.59 18.84
N SER A 322 0.70 2.20 18.60
CA SER A 322 1.01 3.56 19.05
C SER A 322 0.02 4.58 18.46
N VAL A 323 -0.26 4.47 17.16
CA VAL A 323 -1.25 5.32 16.47
C VAL A 323 -2.65 5.11 17.05
N LEU A 324 -3.09 3.87 17.25
CA LEU A 324 -4.41 3.58 17.83
C LEU A 324 -4.52 4.07 19.28
N LYS A 325 -3.46 3.94 20.08
CA LYS A 325 -3.41 4.49 21.43
C LYS A 325 -3.58 6.01 21.43
N GLN A 326 -2.90 6.72 20.53
CA GLN A 326 -3.05 8.16 20.38
C GLN A 326 -4.47 8.54 19.94
N LYS A 327 -5.06 7.83 18.96
CA LYS A 327 -6.44 8.05 18.52
C LYS A 327 -7.45 7.85 19.67
N ARG A 328 -7.22 6.87 20.56
CA ARG A 328 -8.04 6.64 21.76
C ARG A 328 -7.98 7.77 22.78
N GLN A 329 -6.82 8.39 22.99
CA GLN A 329 -6.69 9.52 23.91
C GLN A 329 -7.51 10.75 23.48
N GLN A 330 -7.84 10.83 22.19
CA GLN A 330 -8.66 11.89 21.62
C GLN A 330 -10.16 11.55 21.59
N MET A 331 -10.55 10.35 22.02
CA MET A 331 -11.96 9.96 22.09
C MET A 331 -12.65 10.68 23.25
N LYS A 332 -13.83 11.21 22.97
CA LYS A 332 -14.68 11.88 23.96
C LYS A 332 -15.69 10.93 24.60
N VAL A 333 -16.03 9.86 23.90
CA VAL A 333 -17.06 8.89 24.29
C VAL A 333 -16.36 7.55 24.54
N PRO A 334 -16.30 7.07 25.79
CA PRO A 334 -15.51 5.89 26.15
C PRO A 334 -16.08 4.58 25.60
N ASP A 335 -17.39 4.52 25.37
CA ASP A 335 -18.13 3.37 24.81
C ASP A 335 -18.90 3.80 23.55
N GLY A 336 -18.23 4.63 22.74
CA GLY A 336 -18.78 5.20 21.50
C GLY A 336 -18.48 4.36 20.27
N PHE A 337 -18.92 4.86 19.11
CA PHE A 337 -18.66 4.20 17.83
C PHE A 337 -17.15 3.99 17.59
N PHE A 338 -16.32 5.00 17.91
CA PHE A 338 -14.88 4.89 17.74
C PHE A 338 -14.21 3.93 18.72
N ALA A 339 -14.79 3.71 19.91
CA ALA A 339 -14.25 2.74 20.85
C ALA A 339 -14.36 1.32 20.28
N HIS A 340 -15.55 0.93 19.82
CA HIS A 340 -15.78 -0.35 19.15
C HIS A 340 -15.00 -0.48 17.84
N PHE A 341 -15.00 0.57 17.01
CA PHE A 341 -14.24 0.56 15.75
C PHE A 341 -12.72 0.36 16.00
N TYR A 342 -12.12 1.07 16.97
CA TYR A 342 -10.70 0.88 17.27
C TYR A 342 -10.40 -0.47 17.91
N ALA A 343 -11.34 -1.11 18.61
CA ALA A 343 -11.18 -2.48 19.08
C ALA A 343 -11.05 -3.47 17.90
N ILE A 344 -11.81 -3.26 16.83
CA ILE A 344 -11.63 -4.01 15.57
C ILE A 344 -10.26 -3.71 14.96
N CYS A 345 -9.87 -2.43 14.87
CA CYS A 345 -8.57 -2.02 14.31
C CYS A 345 -7.38 -2.63 15.06
N ASP A 346 -7.46 -2.84 16.37
CA ASP A 346 -6.37 -3.50 17.12
C ASP A 346 -6.06 -4.90 16.59
N GLN A 347 -7.07 -5.62 16.07
CA GLN A 347 -6.86 -6.94 15.49
C GLN A 347 -6.42 -6.85 14.02
N LEU A 348 -7.03 -5.95 13.25
CA LEU A 348 -6.84 -5.90 11.80
C LEU A 348 -5.66 -5.03 11.35
N SER A 349 -5.46 -3.85 11.91
CA SER A 349 -4.48 -2.88 11.39
C SER A 349 -3.05 -3.42 11.37
N PRO A 350 -2.54 -4.12 12.40
CA PRO A 350 -1.22 -4.76 12.32
C PRO A 350 -1.10 -5.81 11.22
N ILE A 351 -2.16 -6.60 11.03
CA ILE A 351 -2.20 -7.69 10.04
C ILE A 351 -2.21 -7.11 8.62
N LEU A 352 -3.06 -6.13 8.37
CA LEU A 352 -3.16 -5.47 7.06
C LEU A 352 -1.89 -4.67 6.76
N ALA A 353 -1.38 -3.88 7.72
CA ALA A 353 -0.14 -3.12 7.54
C ALA A 353 1.03 -4.04 7.18
N TRP A 354 1.17 -5.18 7.87
CA TRP A 354 2.18 -6.16 7.51
C TRP A 354 1.91 -6.84 6.16
N GLY A 355 0.64 -7.11 5.83
CA GLY A 355 0.27 -7.69 4.53
C GLY A 355 0.63 -6.78 3.35
N PHE A 356 0.45 -5.46 3.49
CA PHE A 356 0.76 -4.50 2.43
C PHE A 356 2.22 -4.06 2.39
N LEU A 357 2.86 -3.90 3.55
CA LEU A 357 4.23 -3.36 3.63
C LEU A 357 5.31 -4.44 3.75
N GLY A 358 4.93 -5.64 4.16
CA GLY A 358 5.84 -6.77 4.36
C GLY A 358 6.43 -7.33 3.05
N PRO A 359 7.20 -8.43 3.15
CA PRO A 359 7.80 -9.06 1.99
C PRO A 359 6.73 -9.61 1.02
N ARG A 360 7.02 -9.58 -0.27
CA ARG A 360 6.15 -10.13 -1.31
C ARG A 360 6.05 -11.65 -1.19
N ASN A 361 4.97 -12.10 -0.59
CA ASN A 361 4.61 -13.51 -0.40
C ASN A 361 3.11 -13.71 -0.69
N SER A 362 2.61 -14.94 -0.55
CA SER A 362 1.19 -15.22 -0.84
C SER A 362 0.20 -14.49 0.07
N PHE A 363 0.62 -14.01 1.24
CA PHE A 363 -0.22 -13.15 2.09
C PHE A 363 -0.28 -11.72 1.54
N HIS A 364 0.86 -11.15 1.13
CA HIS A 364 0.91 -9.86 0.44
C HIS A 364 0.05 -9.86 -0.84
N ASP A 365 0.14 -10.94 -1.63
CA ASP A 365 -0.65 -11.07 -2.86
C ASP A 365 -2.15 -11.14 -2.57
N LEU A 366 -2.56 -11.82 -1.50
CA LEU A 366 -3.96 -11.84 -1.06
C LEU A 366 -4.44 -10.45 -0.59
N CYS A 367 -3.63 -9.73 0.19
CA CYS A 367 -3.95 -8.37 0.62
C CYS A 367 -4.08 -7.41 -0.58
N SER A 368 -3.17 -7.51 -1.54
CA SER A 368 -3.21 -6.74 -2.78
C SER A 368 -4.47 -7.07 -3.59
N PHE A 369 -4.80 -8.35 -3.74
CA PHE A 369 -6.01 -8.78 -4.42
C PHE A 369 -7.28 -8.27 -3.72
N PHE A 370 -7.33 -8.31 -2.38
CA PHE A 370 -8.44 -7.75 -1.60
C PHE A 370 -8.62 -6.25 -1.87
N LYS A 371 -7.53 -5.49 -1.81
CA LYS A 371 -7.52 -4.06 -2.11
C LYS A 371 -8.02 -3.78 -3.52
N ASP A 372 -7.53 -4.53 -4.50
CA ASP A 372 -7.95 -4.38 -5.90
C ASP A 372 -9.45 -4.68 -6.07
N GLN A 373 -9.98 -5.75 -5.47
CA GLN A 373 -11.42 -6.03 -5.54
C GLN A 373 -12.26 -4.92 -4.91
N ALA A 374 -11.80 -4.35 -3.78
CA ALA A 374 -12.46 -3.22 -3.14
C ALA A 374 -12.44 -1.96 -4.02
N LEU A 375 -11.29 -1.63 -4.62
CA LEU A 375 -11.16 -0.48 -5.52
C LEU A 375 -11.97 -0.66 -6.81
N TYR A 376 -11.98 -1.86 -7.39
CA TYR A 376 -12.82 -2.13 -8.56
C TYR A 376 -14.30 -2.05 -8.24
N PHE A 377 -14.74 -2.54 -7.06
CA PHE A 377 -16.11 -2.34 -6.62
C PHE A 377 -16.46 -0.85 -6.53
N LEU A 378 -15.59 -0.04 -5.92
CA LEU A 378 -15.79 1.40 -5.79
C LEU A 378 -15.88 2.10 -7.14
N LYS A 379 -15.05 1.72 -8.12
CA LYS A 379 -15.11 2.26 -9.48
C LYS A 379 -16.38 1.82 -10.22
N ASP A 380 -16.71 0.53 -10.15
CA ASP A 380 -17.88 -0.03 -10.86
C ASP A 380 -19.19 0.63 -10.42
N ILE A 381 -19.38 0.92 -9.12
CA ILE A 381 -20.62 1.57 -8.65
C ILE A 381 -20.72 3.06 -9.06
N PHE A 382 -19.68 3.63 -9.69
CA PHE A 382 -19.63 4.98 -10.27
C PHE A 382 -19.61 4.95 -11.83
N ASP A 383 -19.69 3.77 -12.44
CA ASP A 383 -19.57 3.58 -13.89
C ASP A 383 -20.93 3.27 -14.54
N PHE A 384 -21.32 4.09 -15.52
CA PHE A 384 -22.55 3.93 -16.30
C PHE A 384 -22.60 2.65 -17.12
N GLU A 385 -21.46 2.04 -17.45
CA GLU A 385 -21.41 0.76 -18.15
C GLU A 385 -21.65 -0.44 -17.21
N LYS A 386 -21.54 -0.23 -15.89
CA LYS A 386 -21.66 -1.28 -14.87
C LYS A 386 -22.95 -1.20 -14.08
N VAL A 387 -23.46 0.00 -13.83
CA VAL A 387 -24.68 0.23 -13.04
C VAL A 387 -25.65 1.18 -13.74
N ARG A 388 -26.95 0.97 -13.53
CA ARG A 388 -28.00 1.76 -14.17
C ARG A 388 -28.55 2.82 -13.21
N TYR A 389 -28.27 4.08 -13.50
CA TYR A 389 -28.81 5.23 -12.77
C TYR A 389 -30.23 5.63 -13.23
N SER A 390 -31.09 4.65 -13.50
CA SER A 390 -32.47 4.89 -13.92
C SER A 390 -33.40 5.15 -12.73
N ASN A 391 -33.32 4.32 -11.70
CA ASN A 391 -34.05 4.50 -10.44
C ASN A 391 -33.26 3.85 -9.29
N THR A 392 -33.65 4.18 -8.06
CA THR A 392 -32.90 3.82 -6.86
C THR A 392 -32.90 2.31 -6.62
N GLU A 393 -34.00 1.63 -6.90
CA GLU A 393 -34.16 0.19 -6.71
C GLU A 393 -33.27 -0.62 -7.66
N ILE A 394 -33.23 -0.24 -8.94
CA ILE A 394 -32.36 -0.86 -9.94
C ILE A 394 -30.89 -0.62 -9.61
N LEU A 395 -30.53 0.60 -9.20
CA LEU A 395 -29.15 0.89 -8.80
C LEU A 395 -28.75 0.07 -7.56
N ALA A 396 -29.64 -0.08 -6.59
CA ALA A 396 -29.43 -0.93 -5.43
C ALA A 396 -29.22 -2.41 -5.82
N GLU A 397 -30.02 -2.92 -6.76
CA GLU A 397 -29.86 -4.26 -7.31
C GLU A 397 -28.48 -4.43 -7.98
N ASP A 398 -28.10 -3.51 -8.87
CA ASP A 398 -26.84 -3.57 -9.61
C ASP A 398 -25.63 -3.50 -8.64
N ILE A 399 -25.67 -2.62 -7.62
CA ILE A 399 -24.64 -2.54 -6.57
C ILE A 399 -24.51 -3.87 -5.82
N MET A 400 -25.64 -4.49 -5.45
CA MET A 400 -25.62 -5.78 -4.75
C MET A 400 -25.09 -6.91 -5.63
N GLN A 401 -25.40 -6.92 -6.93
CA GLN A 401 -24.85 -7.89 -7.87
C GLN A 401 -23.33 -7.74 -8.01
N LEU A 402 -22.83 -6.51 -8.14
CA LEU A 402 -21.40 -6.22 -8.16
C LEU A 402 -20.72 -6.69 -6.88
N LEU A 403 -21.30 -6.42 -5.71
CA LEU A 403 -20.72 -6.84 -4.43
C LEU A 403 -20.66 -8.37 -4.29
N ARG A 404 -21.72 -9.08 -4.68
CA ARG A 404 -21.73 -10.55 -4.72
C ARG A 404 -20.66 -11.08 -5.64
N ARG A 405 -20.52 -10.51 -6.85
CA ARG A 405 -19.50 -10.90 -7.81
C ARG A 405 -18.08 -10.73 -7.26
N ARG A 406 -17.79 -9.60 -6.61
CA ARG A 406 -16.48 -9.32 -5.98
C ARG A 406 -16.18 -10.28 -4.84
N THR A 407 -17.21 -10.66 -4.08
CA THR A 407 -17.12 -11.67 -3.01
C THR A 407 -16.80 -13.05 -3.58
N GLU A 408 -17.49 -13.49 -4.63
CA GLU A 408 -17.22 -14.77 -5.31
C GLU A 408 -15.77 -14.84 -5.83
N LEU A 409 -15.29 -13.75 -6.43
CA LEU A 409 -13.91 -13.67 -6.91
C LEU A 409 -12.89 -13.81 -5.77
N PHE A 410 -13.16 -13.19 -4.62
CA PHE A 410 -12.31 -13.31 -3.44
C PHE A 410 -12.29 -14.73 -2.87
N VAL A 411 -13.45 -15.38 -2.77
CA VAL A 411 -13.53 -16.78 -2.31
C VAL A 411 -12.80 -17.71 -3.27
N ALA A 412 -13.01 -17.56 -4.58
CA ALA A 412 -12.33 -18.37 -5.59
C ALA A 412 -10.81 -18.21 -5.54
N TYR A 413 -10.31 -17.00 -5.26
CA TYR A 413 -8.88 -16.75 -5.08
C TYR A 413 -8.31 -17.52 -3.88
N LEU A 414 -9.01 -17.50 -2.73
CA LEU A 414 -8.60 -18.24 -1.53
C LEU A 414 -8.54 -19.76 -1.75
N GLU A 415 -9.52 -20.31 -2.48
CA GLU A 415 -9.57 -21.73 -2.82
C GLU A 415 -8.41 -22.13 -3.74
N ALA A 416 -8.15 -21.33 -4.78
CA ALA A 416 -7.07 -21.59 -5.73
C ALA A 416 -5.69 -21.52 -5.07
N ASP A 417 -5.48 -20.55 -4.19
CA ASP A 417 -4.24 -20.39 -3.44
C ASP A 417 -4.00 -21.57 -2.46
N SER A 418 -5.05 -22.04 -1.79
CA SER A 418 -4.98 -23.22 -0.91
C SER A 418 -4.56 -24.49 -1.67
N LEU A 419 -5.06 -24.66 -2.90
CA LEU A 419 -4.69 -25.79 -3.78
C LEU A 419 -3.22 -25.72 -4.22
N ARG A 420 -2.71 -24.52 -4.56
CA ARG A 420 -1.30 -24.33 -4.94
C ARG A 420 -0.35 -24.71 -3.81
N HIS A 421 -0.69 -24.33 -2.58
CA HIS A 421 0.08 -24.71 -1.40
C HIS A 421 0.08 -26.22 -1.18
N ALA A 422 -1.07 -26.90 -1.32
CA ALA A 422 -1.17 -28.34 -1.16
C ALA A 422 -0.38 -29.14 -2.22
N VAL A 423 -0.30 -28.64 -3.46
CA VAL A 423 0.49 -29.27 -4.54
C VAL A 423 2.00 -29.10 -4.27
N ASN A 424 2.44 -27.91 -3.90
CA ASN A 424 3.85 -27.63 -3.61
C ASN A 424 4.36 -28.44 -2.40
N GLU A 425 3.53 -28.67 -1.38
CA GLU A 425 3.88 -29.53 -0.24
C GLU A 425 4.01 -31.01 -0.63
N ARG A 426 3.16 -31.50 -1.55
CA ARG A 426 3.26 -32.87 -2.07
C ARG A 426 4.50 -33.08 -2.92
N GLU A 427 4.86 -32.11 -3.76
CA GLU A 427 6.07 -32.18 -4.59
C GLU A 427 7.36 -32.15 -3.75
N ARG A 428 7.41 -31.32 -2.69
CA ARG A 428 8.51 -31.37 -1.70
C ARG A 428 8.57 -32.68 -0.93
N GLY A 429 7.43 -33.27 -0.59
CA GLY A 429 7.36 -34.58 0.07
C GLY A 429 7.83 -35.75 -0.80
N MET A 430 7.68 -35.66 -2.12
CA MET A 430 8.16 -36.69 -3.06
C MET A 430 9.66 -36.58 -3.38
N SER A 431 10.27 -35.39 -3.25
CA SER A 431 11.72 -35.19 -3.46
C SER A 431 12.59 -35.69 -2.29
N GLY A 432 12.03 -35.94 -1.10
CA GLY A 432 12.76 -36.43 0.08
C GLY A 432 12.78 -37.95 0.25
N GLY A 433 12.15 -38.71 -0.64
CA GLY A 433 11.86 -40.13 -0.48
C GLY A 433 12.60 -41.06 -1.45
N SER A 434 13.94 -41.09 -1.45
CA SER A 434 14.73 -42.25 -1.92
C SER A 434 16.21 -42.00 -1.67
N VAL A 435 16.79 -42.69 -0.68
CA VAL A 435 17.83 -43.74 -0.86
C VAL A 435 18.02 -44.39 0.51
N GLU A 436 17.42 -45.55 0.74
CA GLU A 436 17.94 -46.51 1.72
C GLU A 436 17.92 -47.92 1.09
N THR A 437 18.85 -48.10 0.15
CA THR A 437 19.16 -49.41 -0.43
C THR A 437 20.18 -50.13 0.45
N LYS A 438 19.63 -50.96 1.34
CA LYS A 438 20.14 -52.26 1.81
C LYS A 438 21.50 -52.74 1.22
N VAL A 439 22.55 -52.70 2.02
CA VAL A 439 23.72 -53.63 2.06
C VAL A 439 24.24 -53.52 3.51
N GLN A 440 24.24 -54.52 4.38
CA GLN A 440 24.78 -55.88 4.27
C GLN A 440 24.09 -56.81 5.27
#